data_AF-A0A345ZPW7-F1
#
_entry.id   AF-A0A345ZPW7-F1
#
_cell.length_a   1.000
_cell.length_b   1.000
_cell.length_c   1.000
_cell.angle_alpha   90.00
_cell.angle_beta   90.00
_cell.angle_gamma   90.00
#
_symmetry.space_group_name_H-M   'P 1'
#
loop_
_entity.id
_entity.type
_entity.pdbx_description
1 polymer ?
#
loop_
_entity_poly.entity_id
_entity_poly.type
_entity_poly.pdbx_seq_one_letter_code
_entity_poly.pdbx_strand_id
1 'polypeptide(L)' 'GIDVLLSARRVGETGFAYGVDMTDEMLDLARANAEKAGATNVDFLKGTIEDIPLTDASVDVVISNCVINL' A
#
# COMPACT_ATOMS: atom_id res chain seq x y z
N GLY A 1 -2.20 4.82 3.97
CA GLY A 1 -0.80 5.31 3.85
C GLY A 1 0.12 4.80 4.95
N ILE A 2 -0.15 5.14 6.22
CA ILE A 2 0.78 4.86 7.33
C ILE A 2 1.11 3.37 7.51
N ASP A 3 0.12 2.48 7.43
CA ASP A 3 0.33 1.04 7.61
C ASP A 3 1.22 0.43 6.52
N VAL A 4 1.15 0.97 5.30
CA VAL A 4 2.01 0.57 4.17
C VAL A 4 3.45 0.98 4.47
N LEU A 5 3.69 2.20 4.96
CA LEU A 5 5.03 2.66 5.32
C LEU A 5 5.62 1.88 6.51
N LEU A 6 4.79 1.50 7.48
CA LEU A 6 5.22 0.65 8.59
C LEU A 6 5.55 -0.77 8.10
N SER A 7 4.72 -1.31 7.21
CA SER A 7 4.94 -2.62 6.59
C SER A 7 6.22 -2.64 5.77
N ALA A 8 6.48 -1.60 4.97
CA ALA A 8 7.68 -1.45 4.16
C ALA A 8 8.97 -1.57 4.98
N ARG A 9 9.00 -0.99 6.19
CA ARG A 9 10.12 -1.14 7.12
C ARG A 9 10.21 -2.55 7.69
N ARG A 10 9.06 -3.18 7.96
CA ARG A 10 8.98 -4.48 8.64
C ARG A 10 9.30 -5.66 7.73
N VAL A 11 8.99 -5.56 6.44
CA VAL A 11 9.35 -6.58 5.43
C VAL A 11 10.83 -6.53 5.03
N GLY A 12 11.55 -5.49 5.45
CA GLY A 12 12.99 -5.33 5.22
C GLY A 12 13.34 -4.97 3.77
N GLU A 13 14.63 -4.94 3.47
CA GLU A 13 15.17 -4.44 2.18
C GLU A 13 14.75 -5.29 0.97
N THR A 14 14.50 -6.58 1.17
CA THR A 14 14.10 -7.51 0.10
C THR A 14 12.58 -7.59 -0.06
N GLY A 15 11.82 -7.00 0.85
CA GLY A 15 10.37 -7.02 0.84
C GLY A 15 9.78 -5.77 0.18
N PHE A 16 8.52 -5.87 -0.22
CA PHE A 16 7.79 -4.77 -0.87
C PHE A 16 6.40 -4.64 -0.25
N ALA A 17 5.89 -3.41 -0.12
CA ALA A 17 4.54 -3.15 0.39
C ALA A 17 3.70 -2.34 -0.59
N TYR A 18 2.52 -2.83 -0.92
CA TYR A 18 1.54 -2.14 -1.75
C TYR A 18 0.46 -1.50 -0.88
N GLY A 19 0.06 -0.28 -1.22
CA GLY A 19 -1.18 0.33 -0.76
C GLY A 19 -2.20 0.41 -1.89
N VAL A 20 -3.46 0.12 -1.59
CA VAL A 20 -4.57 0.29 -2.54
C VAL A 20 -5.57 1.28 -1.95
N ASP A 21 -5.94 2.28 -2.73
CA ASP A 21 -6.98 3.26 -2.39
C ASP A 21 -7.71 3.71 -3.66
N MET A 22 -8.98 4.09 -3.54
CA MET A 22 -9.80 4.49 -4.68
C MET A 22 -9.64 5.99 -5.04
N THR A 23 -9.16 6.81 -4.10
CA THR A 23 -9.14 8.27 -4.24
C THR A 23 -7.75 8.79 -4.59
N ASP A 24 -7.66 9.68 -5.58
CA ASP A 24 -6.38 10.28 -5.99
C ASP A 24 -5.75 11.09 -4.85
N GLU A 25 -6.57 11.78 -4.05
CA GLU A 25 -6.12 12.57 -2.90
C GLU A 25 -5.36 11.72 -1.87
N MET A 26 -5.90 10.55 -1.50
CA MET A 26 -5.24 9.65 -0.55
C MET A 26 -3.96 9.04 -1.11
N LEU A 27 -3.95 8.72 -2.41
CA LEU A 27 -2.76 8.20 -3.09
C LEU A 27 -1.65 9.26 -3.14
N ASP A 28 -1.98 10.49 -3.49
CA ASP A 28 -1.01 11.59 -3.55
C ASP A 28 -0.44 11.91 -2.18
N LEU A 29 -1.29 11.93 -1.15
CA LEU A 29 -0.86 12.06 0.24
C LEU A 29 0.06 10.90 0.65
N ALA A 30 -0.26 9.66 0.28
CA ALA A 30 0.55 8.50 0.61
C ALA A 30 1.92 8.52 -0.07
N ARG A 31 1.98 8.88 -1.35
CA ARG A 31 3.23 9.04 -2.11
C ARG A 31 4.12 10.14 -1.53
N ALA A 32 3.54 11.30 -1.20
CA ALA A 32 4.28 12.38 -0.56
C ALA A 32 4.86 11.96 0.81
N ASN A 33 4.14 11.13 1.57
CA ASN A 33 4.64 10.59 2.83
C ASN A 33 5.73 9.53 2.63
N ALA A 34 5.65 8.71 1.58
CA ALA A 34 6.70 7.76 1.23
C ALA A 34 8.01 8.48 0.86
N GLU A 35 7.92 9.52 0.04
CA GLU A 35 9.06 10.36 -0.33
C GLU A 35 9.72 10.99 0.90
N LYS A 36 8.93 11.62 1.77
CA LYS A 36 9.41 12.19 3.04
C LYS A 36 10.04 11.16 3.97
N ALA A 37 9.54 9.92 3.94
CA ALA A 37 10.07 8.82 4.75
C ALA A 37 11.29 8.13 4.11
N GLY A 38 11.66 8.48 2.87
CA GLY A 38 12.71 7.80 2.12
C GLY A 38 12.38 6.33 1.82
N ALA A 39 11.10 5.97 1.79
CA ALA A 39 10.68 4.60 1.53
C ALA A 39 10.75 4.31 0.04
N THR A 40 11.63 3.37 -0.34
CA THR A 40 11.88 2.99 -1.75
C THR A 40 11.22 1.67 -2.15
N ASN A 41 10.72 0.90 -1.18
CA ASN A 41 10.11 -0.42 -1.37
C ASN A 41 8.57 -0.38 -1.15
N VAL A 42 7.93 0.68 -1.66
CA VAL A 42 6.48 0.86 -1.60
C VAL A 42 5.92 1.32 -2.93
N ASP A 43 4.67 0.95 -3.21
CA ASP A 43 3.88 1.53 -4.29
C ASP A 43 2.42 1.71 -3.86
N PHE A 44 1.75 2.70 -4.45
CA PHE A 44 0.35 3.03 -4.17
C PHE A 44 -0.47 2.98 -5.45
N LEU A 45 -1.36 2.00 -5.49
CA LEU A 45 -2.17 1.64 -6.65
C LEU A 45 -3.58 2.18 -6.48
N LYS A 46 -4.12 2.71 -7.58
CA LYS A 46 -5.52 3.14 -7.63
C LYS A 46 -6.41 1.95 -7.92
N GLY A 47 -7.36 1.68 -7.04
CA GLY A 47 -8.32 0.59 -7.20
C GLY A 47 -9.27 0.50 -6.01
N THR A 48 -10.19 -0.44 -6.06
CA THR A 48 -11.04 -0.79 -4.91
C THR A 48 -10.58 -2.12 -4.32
N ILE A 49 -11.10 -2.49 -3.14
CA ILE A 49 -10.73 -3.76 -2.50
C ILE A 49 -11.34 -4.97 -3.22
N GLU A 50 -12.36 -4.75 -4.04
CA GLU A 50 -13.03 -5.75 -4.88
C GLU A 50 -12.31 -5.97 -6.22
N ASP A 51 -11.55 -4.99 -6.70
CA ASP A 51 -10.83 -5.01 -7.98
C ASP A 51 -9.41 -4.46 -7.80
N ILE A 52 -8.55 -5.28 -7.18
CA ILE A 52 -7.17 -4.92 -6.87
C ILE A 52 -6.33 -5.07 -8.15
N PRO A 53 -5.60 -4.02 -8.59
CA PRO A 53 -4.80 -4.04 -9.82
C PRO A 53 -3.45 -4.74 -9.62
N LEU A 54 -3.48 -5.98 -9.13
CA LEU A 54 -2.34 -6.86 -8.97
C LEU A 54 -2.60 -8.19 -9.69
N THR A 55 -1.53 -8.85 -10.11
CA THR A 55 -1.63 -10.17 -10.73
C THR A 55 -1.88 -11.24 -9.67
N ASP A 56 -2.43 -12.38 -10.08
CA ASP A 56 -2.63 -13.54 -9.21
C ASP A 56 -1.34 -13.98 -8.51
N ALA A 57 -1.47 -14.43 -7.26
CA ALA A 57 -0.38 -14.97 -6.44
C ALA A 57 0.85 -14.04 -6.32
N SER A 58 0.66 -12.72 -6.37
CA SER A 58 1.75 -11.74 -6.33
C SER A 58 2.10 -11.21 -4.93
N VAL A 59 1.36 -11.58 -3.89
CA VAL A 59 1.56 -11.09 -2.52
C VAL A 59 1.53 -12.23 -1.51
N ASP A 60 2.41 -12.17 -0.52
CA ASP A 60 2.51 -13.20 0.52
C ASP A 60 1.48 -13.00 1.65
N VAL A 61 1.14 -11.73 1.94
CA VAL A 61 0.30 -11.34 3.07
C VAL A 61 -0.59 -10.16 2.68
N VAL A 62 -1.85 -10.22 3.11
CA VAL A 62 -2.82 -9.12 3.01
C VAL A 62 -3.15 -8.60 4.40
N ILE A 63 -3.09 -7.28 4.59
CA ILE A 63 -3.52 -6.60 5.81
C ILE A 63 -4.62 -5.60 5.49
N SER A 64 -5.54 -5.41 6.43
CA SER A 64 -6.65 -4.48 6.32
C SER A 64 -7.11 -4.09 7.73
N ASN A 65 -7.55 -2.85 7.89
CA ASN A 65 -8.16 -2.38 9.12
C ASN A 65 -9.45 -1.63 8.79
N CYS A 66 -10.59 -2.17 9.27
CA CYS A 66 -11.92 -1.53 9.19
C CYS A 66 -12.45 -1.19 7.78
N VAL A 67 -11.93 -1.78 6.70
CA VAL A 67 -12.41 -1.49 5.33
C VAL A 67 -13.47 -2.46 4.80
N ILE A 68 -13.64 -3.65 5.41
CA ILE A 68 -14.53 -4.71 4.88
C ILE A 68 -16.02 -4.42 5.12
N ASN A 69 -16.34 -3.58 6.11
CA ASN A 69 -17.72 -3.30 6.52
C ASN A 69 -18.17 -1.89 6.12
N LEU A 70 -17.60 -1.37 5.03
CA LEU A 70 -17.90 -0.05 4.46
C LEU A 70 -18.76 -0.17 3.20
#